data_AF-A0A356E8Y9-F1
#
_entry.id   AF-A0A356E8Y9-F1
#
_cell.length_a   1.000
_cell.length_b   1.000
_cell.length_c   1.000
_cell.angle_alpha   90.00
_cell.angle_beta   90.00
_cell.angle_gamma   90.00
#
_symmetry.space_group_name_H-M   'P 1'
#
loop_
_entity.id
_entity.type
_entity.pdbx_description
1 polymer ?
#
loop_
_entity_poly.entity_id
_entity_poly.type
_entity_poly.pdbx_seq_one_letter_code
_entity_poly.pdbx_strand_id
1 'polypeptide(L)'
;AGEIDLSVASIIACAGVVTAVVLNQTQSVVLGVTAGIGLGAAIGLVNGFVIAKLKINSLITTLASMQIARGLGYIISNGQAVGITKEEFFDLGYQTVFGIP
;
A
#
# COMPACT_ATOMS: atom_id res chain seq x y z
N ALA A 1 -3.39 -20.28 -16.13
CA ALA A 1 -4.45 -19.28 -16.38
C ALA A 1 -4.11 -18.06 -15.54
N GLY A 2 -4.08 -16.86 -16.13
CA GLY A 2 -3.79 -15.64 -15.38
C GLY A 2 -5.00 -15.24 -14.53
N GLU A 3 -4.81 -15.12 -13.23
CA GLU A 3 -5.79 -14.48 -12.35
C GLU A 3 -5.73 -12.97 -12.58
N ILE A 4 -6.90 -12.37 -12.80
CA ILE A 4 -7.04 -10.92 -12.86
C ILE A 4 -7.02 -10.41 -11.42
N ASP A 5 -5.86 -9.96 -10.94
CA ASP A 5 -5.72 -9.36 -9.61
C ASP A 5 -6.24 -7.92 -9.62
N LEU A 6 -7.53 -7.76 -9.31
CA LEU A 6 -8.15 -6.45 -9.16
C LEU A 6 -7.72 -5.73 -7.87
N SER A 7 -7.16 -6.45 -6.89
CA SER A 7 -6.86 -5.89 -5.56
C SER A 7 -5.62 -4.99 -5.57
N VAL A 8 -4.71 -5.18 -6.53
CA VAL A 8 -3.42 -4.48 -6.59
C VAL A 8 -3.58 -2.96 -6.54
N ALA A 9 -4.55 -2.39 -7.28
CA ALA A 9 -4.74 -0.94 -7.32
C ALA A 9 -5.20 -0.38 -5.97
N SER A 10 -6.07 -1.10 -5.26
CA SER A 10 -6.56 -0.65 -3.94
C SER A 10 -5.54 -0.86 -2.84
N ILE A 11 -4.73 -1.92 -2.91
CA ILE A 11 -3.63 -2.16 -1.98
C ILE A 11 -2.55 -1.09 -2.14
N ILE A 12 -2.18 -0.74 -3.38
CA ILE A 12 -1.23 0.35 -3.67
C ILE A 12 -1.76 1.67 -3.10
N ALA A 13 -3.03 2.00 -3.34
CA ALA A 13 -3.64 3.22 -2.81
C ALA A 13 -3.63 3.25 -1.27
N CYS A 14 -3.98 2.13 -0.61
CA CYS A 14 -3.97 2.03 0.85
C CYS A 14 -2.55 2.14 1.43
N ALA A 15 -1.57 1.46 0.82
CA ALA A 15 -0.17 1.54 1.23
C ALA A 15 0.40 2.96 1.05
N GLY A 16 0.01 3.68 0.00
CA GLY A 16 0.36 5.09 -0.21
C GLY A 16 -0.22 5.99 0.89
N VAL A 17 -1.49 5.81 1.25
CA VAL A 17 -2.13 6.55 2.35
C VAL A 17 -1.43 6.27 3.68
N VAL A 18 -1.12 5.01 4.00
CA VAL A 18 -0.39 4.65 5.22
C VAL A 18 1.01 5.28 5.24
N THR A 19 1.73 5.20 4.13
CA THR A 19 3.04 5.84 3.98
C THR A 19 2.96 7.33 4.26
N ALA A 20 1.98 8.01 3.65
CA ALA A 20 1.80 9.45 3.80
C ALA A 20 1.42 9.84 5.24
N VAL A 21 0.51 9.10 5.87
CA VAL A 21 0.07 9.37 7.25
C VAL A 21 1.20 9.14 8.25
N VAL A 22 1.94 8.04 8.13
CA VAL A 22 3.06 7.73 9.04
C VAL A 22 4.21 8.72 8.83
N LEU A 23 4.53 9.05 7.58
CA LEU A 23 5.55 10.05 7.27
C LEU A 23 5.18 11.41 7.85
N ASN A 24 3.95 11.87 7.65
CA ASN A 24 3.50 13.18 8.16
C ASN A 24 3.53 13.24 9.70
N GLN A 25 3.22 12.13 10.39
CA GLN A 25 3.25 12.09 11.85
C GLN A 25 4.67 11.98 12.43
N THR A 26 5.51 11.15 11.82
CA THR A 26 6.85 10.84 12.36
C THR A 26 7.96 11.73 11.80
N GLN A 27 7.65 12.50 10.74
CA GLN A 27 8.60 13.26 9.94
C GLN A 27 9.76 12.43 9.37
N SER A 28 9.64 11.09 9.39
CA SER A 28 10.67 10.16 8.94
C SER A 28 10.21 9.43 7.69
N VAL A 29 10.96 9.63 6.61
CA VAL A 29 10.73 8.97 5.32
C VAL A 29 10.88 7.46 5.45
N VAL A 30 11.89 7.00 6.18
CA VAL A 30 12.17 5.57 6.39
C VAL A 30 11.00 4.89 7.11
N LEU A 31 10.44 5.51 8.15
CA LEU A 31 9.29 4.97 8.87
C LEU A 31 8.03 4.93 8.01
N GLY A 32 7.80 5.96 7.19
CA GLY A 32 6.68 5.98 6.24
C GLY A 32 6.77 4.82 5.24
N VAL A 33 7.90 4.68 4.57
CA VAL A 33 8.11 3.64 3.53
C VAL A 33 8.03 2.24 4.12
N THR A 34 8.68 2.00 5.27
CA THR A 34 8.64 0.69 5.94
C THR A 34 7.23 0.32 6.40
N ALA A 35 6.41 1.29 6.85
CA ALA A 35 5.01 1.06 7.20
C ALA A 35 4.16 0.68 5.98
N GLY A 36 4.33 1.39 4.85
CA GLY A 36 3.64 1.08 3.60
C GLY A 36 3.97 -0.32 3.07
N ILE A 37 5.25 -0.67 3.05
CA ILE A 37 5.73 -2.01 2.66
C ILE A 37 5.19 -3.08 3.61
N GLY A 38 5.24 -2.83 4.92
CA GLY A 38 4.74 -3.75 5.95
C GLY A 38 3.25 -4.05 5.78
N LEU A 39 2.44 -3.03 5.47
CA LEU A 39 1.03 -3.21 5.17
C LEU A 39 0.79 -4.06 3.92
N GLY A 40 1.48 -3.75 2.83
CA GLY A 40 1.37 -4.50 1.57
C GLY A 40 1.76 -5.97 1.75
N ALA A 41 2.85 -6.23 2.47
CA ALA A 41 3.31 -7.58 2.81
C ALA A 41 2.29 -8.32 3.68
N ALA A 42 1.72 -7.66 4.70
CA ALA A 42 0.69 -8.25 5.55
C ALA A 42 -0.56 -8.65 4.76
N ILE A 43 -1.06 -7.76 3.88
CA ILE A 43 -2.22 -8.07 3.04
C ILE A 43 -1.89 -9.20 2.07
N GLY A 44 -0.70 -9.18 1.44
CA GLY A 44 -0.25 -10.24 0.53
C GLY A 44 -0.16 -11.61 1.23
N LEU A 45 0.37 -11.64 2.46
CA LEU A 45 0.42 -12.85 3.27
C LEU A 45 -0.97 -13.38 3.62
N VAL A 46 -1.91 -12.50 4.01
CA VAL A 46 -3.29 -12.89 4.29
C VAL A 46 -3.96 -13.46 3.04
N ASN A 47 -3.83 -12.78 1.89
CA ASN A 47 -4.39 -13.26 0.63
C ASN A 47 -3.82 -14.63 0.24
N GLY A 48 -2.49 -14.77 0.31
CA GLY A 48 -1.79 -16.02 0.01
C GLY A 48 -2.19 -17.14 0.97
N PHE A 49 -2.35 -16.86 2.26
CA PHE A 49 -2.80 -17.82 3.26
C PHE A 49 -4.23 -18.30 2.99
N VAL A 50 -5.15 -17.37 2.72
CA VAL A 50 -6.56 -17.68 2.42
C VAL A 50 -6.66 -18.57 1.18
N ILE A 51 -5.91 -18.26 0.13
CA ILE A 51 -5.91 -19.05 -1.10
C ILE A 51 -5.27 -20.42 -0.86
N ALA A 52 -4.09 -20.48 -0.25
CA ALA A 52 -3.32 -21.72 -0.10
C ALA A 52 -3.89 -22.69 0.96
N LYS A 53 -4.41 -22.18 2.08
CA LYS A 53 -4.94 -23.02 3.17
C LYS A 53 -6.45 -23.18 3.13
N LEU A 54 -7.21 -22.11 2.88
CA LEU A 54 -8.68 -22.16 2.89
C LEU A 54 -9.26 -22.54 1.52
N LYS A 55 -8.43 -22.61 0.46
CA LYS A 55 -8.83 -22.99 -0.90
C LYS A 55 -9.99 -22.15 -1.45
N ILE A 56 -10.07 -20.90 -1.00
CA ILE A 56 -11.04 -19.93 -1.51
C ILE A 56 -10.58 -19.47 -2.90
N ASN A 57 -11.53 -19.24 -3.80
CA ASN A 57 -11.22 -18.72 -5.13
C ASN A 57 -10.57 -17.32 -5.02
N SER A 58 -9.44 -17.16 -5.70
CA SER A 58 -8.67 -15.91 -5.70
C SER A 58 -9.46 -14.69 -6.18
N LEU A 59 -10.43 -14.84 -7.09
CA LEU A 59 -11.30 -13.72 -7.49
C LEU A 59 -12.08 -13.17 -6.28
N ILE A 60 -12.59 -14.05 -5.43
CA ILE A 60 -13.36 -13.64 -4.24
C ILE A 60 -12.42 -13.03 -3.20
N THR A 61 -11.24 -13.63 -2.99
CA THR A 61 -10.24 -13.12 -2.06
C THR A 61 -9.76 -11.73 -2.48
N THR A 62 -9.43 -11.54 -3.76
CA THR A 62 -8.98 -10.25 -4.29
C THR A 62 -10.08 -9.19 -4.20
N LEU A 63 -11.33 -9.49 -4.54
CA LEU A 63 -12.46 -8.55 -4.37
C LEU A 63 -12.67 -8.15 -2.90
N ALA A 64 -12.59 -9.10 -1.97
CA ALA A 64 -12.71 -8.82 -0.54
C ALA A 64 -11.56 -7.92 -0.06
N SER A 65 -10.32 -8.25 -0.41
CA SER A 65 -9.13 -7.50 -0.04
C SER A 65 -9.12 -6.10 -0.65
N MET A 66 -9.66 -5.94 -1.85
CA MET A 66 -9.86 -4.64 -2.49
C MET A 66 -10.77 -3.75 -1.64
N GLN A 67 -11.92 -4.27 -1.17
CA GLN A 67 -12.85 -3.52 -0.32
C GLN A 67 -12.28 -3.21 1.07
N ILE A 68 -11.54 -4.16 1.66
CA ILE A 68 -10.88 -3.96 2.96
C ILE A 68 -9.80 -2.87 2.84
N ALA A 69 -8.92 -2.96 1.84
CA ALA A 69 -7.87 -1.96 1.62
C ALA A 69 -8.46 -0.56 1.38
N ARG A 70 -9.56 -0.49 0.63
CA ARG A 70 -10.26 0.77 0.37
C ARG A 70 -10.87 1.36 1.64
N GLY A 71 -11.53 0.54 2.46
CA GLY A 71 -12.08 0.94 3.76
C GLY A 71 -11.01 1.37 4.76
N LEU A 72 -9.91 0.62 4.85
CA LEU A 72 -8.74 0.99 5.67
C LEU A 72 -8.14 2.31 5.20
N GLY A 73 -7.98 2.51 3.90
CA GLY A 73 -7.53 3.78 3.33
C GLY A 73 -8.42 4.95 3.75
N TYR A 74 -9.75 4.79 3.71
CA TYR A 74 -10.69 5.80 4.18
C TYR A 74 -10.57 6.11 5.67
N ILE A 75 -10.45 5.08 6.52
CA ILE A 75 -10.32 5.25 7.97
C ILE A 75 -9.01 5.97 8.31
N ILE A 76 -7.90 5.53 7.71
CA ILE A 76 -6.57 6.06 7.99
C ILE A 76 -6.42 7.49 7.48
N SER A 77 -7.05 7.81 6.34
CA SER A 77 -7.05 9.16 5.79
C SER A 77 -8.09 10.10 6.40
N ASN A 78 -8.92 9.63 7.34
CA ASN A 78 -10.12 10.33 7.80
C ASN A 78 -11.02 10.81 6.63
N GLY A 79 -11.02 10.06 5.51
CA GLY A 79 -11.75 10.39 4.29
C GLY A 79 -11.23 11.59 3.50
N GLN A 80 -10.03 12.10 3.81
CA GLN A 80 -9.42 13.22 3.10
C GLN A 80 -8.25 12.77 2.21
N ALA A 81 -7.89 13.60 1.23
CA ALA A 81 -6.66 13.36 0.47
C ALA A 81 -5.45 13.64 1.36
N VAL A 82 -4.62 12.61 1.62
CA VAL A 82 -3.38 12.76 2.39
C VAL A 82 -2.21 12.89 1.41
N GLY A 83 -1.67 14.10 1.30
CA GLY A 83 -0.46 14.37 0.52
C GLY A 83 0.82 14.21 1.35
N ILE A 84 1.94 13.95 0.66
CA ILE A 84 3.28 14.00 1.24
C ILE A 84 3.89 15.34 0.85
N THR A 85 4.44 16.07 1.81
CA THR A 85 5.03 17.40 1.58
C THR A 85 6.55 17.44 1.75
N LYS A 86 7.17 16.37 2.26
CA LYS A 86 8.62 16.31 2.44
C LYS A 86 9.36 16.06 1.13
N GLU A 87 10.28 16.96 0.79
CA GLU A 87 11.19 16.85 -0.37
C GLU A 87 12.02 15.56 -0.33
N GLU A 88 12.52 15.15 0.84
CA GLU A 88 13.31 13.90 1.02
C GLU A 88 12.59 12.63 0.50
N PHE A 89 11.25 12.61 0.53
CA PHE A 89 10.48 11.50 -0.03
C PHE A 89 10.45 11.53 -1.56
N PHE A 90 10.35 12.73 -2.14
CA PHE A 90 10.40 12.92 -3.59
C PHE A 90 11.81 12.69 -4.13
N ASP A 91 12.84 13.06 -3.37
CA ASP A 91 14.22 12.77 -3.71
C ASP A 91 14.44 11.26 -3.90
N LEU A 92 13.85 10.38 -3.09
CA LEU A 92 13.95 8.93 -3.32
C LEU A 92 13.34 8.47 -4.67
N GLY A 93 12.34 9.19 -5.18
CA GLY A 93 11.67 8.85 -6.44
C GLY A 93 12.27 9.52 -7.68
N TYR A 94 12.96 10.64 -7.50
CA TYR A 94 13.49 11.48 -8.57
C TYR A 94 15.01 11.69 -8.51
N GLN A 95 15.72 11.09 -7.53
CA GLN A 95 17.16 11.29 -7.39
C GLN A 95 17.90 10.74 -8.61
N THR A 96 18.58 11.66 -9.27
CA THR A 96 19.49 11.39 -10.38
C THR A 96 20.79 10.84 -9.80
N VAL A 97 20.94 9.52 -9.75
CA VAL A 97 22.18 8.90 -9.27
C VAL A 97 23.19 8.89 -10.43
N PHE A 98 24.32 9.57 -10.26
CA PHE A 98 25.38 9.67 -11.29
C PHE A 98 24.97 10.33 -12.63
N GLY A 99 23.94 11.19 -12.62
CA GLY A 99 23.51 11.92 -13.83
C GLY A 99 22.60 11.12 -14.77
N ILE A 100 22.14 9.96 -14.33
CA ILE A 100 21.08 9.18 -14.99
C ILE A 100 19.85 9.25 -14.07
N PRO A 101 18.67 9.69 -14.56
CA PRO A 101 17.45 9.80 -13.78
C PRO A 101 16.91 8.44 -13.33
#